data_AF-A0A7Y6UKK7-F1
#
_entry.id   AF-A0A7Y6UKK7-F1
#
_cell.length_a   1.000
_cell.length_b   1.000
_cell.length_c   1.000
_cell.angle_alpha   90.00
_cell.angle_beta   90.00
_cell.angle_gamma   90.00
#
_symmetry.space_group_name_H-M   'P 1'
#
loop_
_entity.id
_entity.type
_entity.pdbx_description
1 polymer ?
#
loop_
_entity_poly.entity_id
_entity_poly.type
_entity_poly.pdbx_seq_one_letter_code
_entity_poly.pdbx_strand_id
1 'polypeptide(L)'
;MRLSLALVLSTVLPACLADVEGFRQGDDDEPEPVASEPTGVVREPAHGSVLAGDPSAIAIHVSGLYDAPDKPLDVQVLADPDDLDSWTTIGTATTASTVLGGKYAFAADVRPVATAADAARWPRGGVLRLRVVDDKAHALPFDPSTPEDTVIAVTNPANVPATWTYLMEKPPGSIAETQEYYAAIDAPLTLDAFMTRYGFPGGETSATYYNAGDLGIGREMHCRATETPAGGLACYVRNFGTFGGNRDEALELLIAGGVPLATVAMVYTPPITAPNAVTFMVYGPTGELVNEAQLDTLGNNTSIPQNCINCHGGRSRYDAANNAVIGARFLPFDPAAFDYSARSDLTLLAQEQQLRRLNALVDQAAPTAGVREVIAGLFPASGPYDPSFVPEGWRATRSDARVYREVVAPYCRGCHATFEDDLVFSTAASVRNRAGSLNTLLCGTGPLGMPAAEQTTRAFFSSPARAVMLQWLGQPGACAPATGQ
;
A
#
# COMPACT_ATOMS: atom_id res chain seq x y z
N MET A 1 25.62 -2.79 -69.26
CA MET A 1 27.06 -2.80 -69.61
C MET A 1 27.81 -3.38 -68.43
N ARG A 2 28.70 -4.34 -68.66
CA ARG A 2 29.38 -5.21 -67.67
C ARG A 2 30.50 -4.48 -66.93
N LEU A 3 30.73 -4.83 -65.66
CA LEU A 3 32.01 -4.99 -64.91
C LEU A 3 31.59 -5.39 -63.47
N SER A 4 31.82 -6.54 -62.84
CA SER A 4 32.93 -7.52 -62.69
C SER A 4 34.18 -7.04 -61.93
N LEU A 5 34.43 -7.74 -60.81
CA LEU A 5 35.67 -7.94 -60.03
C LEU A 5 36.15 -6.75 -59.15
N ALA A 6 36.73 -6.92 -57.94
CA ALA A 6 37.37 -8.08 -57.34
C ALA A 6 37.41 -8.02 -55.79
N LEU A 7 37.59 -9.23 -55.24
CA LEU A 7 37.96 -9.64 -53.89
C LEU A 7 39.37 -9.14 -53.50
N VAL A 8 39.58 -8.61 -52.29
CA VAL A 8 40.84 -8.74 -51.54
C VAL A 8 40.55 -8.91 -50.04
N LEU A 9 41.19 -9.94 -49.50
CA LEU A 9 41.17 -10.43 -48.13
C LEU A 9 42.33 -9.81 -47.32
N SER A 10 42.14 -9.77 -46.00
CA SER A 10 43.15 -9.93 -44.92
C SER A 10 43.74 -8.73 -44.16
N THR A 11 43.56 -8.82 -42.83
CA THR A 11 44.49 -8.52 -41.71
C THR A 11 44.63 -7.03 -41.32
N VAL A 12 44.63 -6.57 -40.06
CA VAL A 12 44.93 -7.13 -38.73
C VAL A 12 44.10 -6.34 -37.68
N LEU A 13 43.44 -7.03 -36.75
CA LEU A 13 42.94 -6.44 -35.49
C LEU A 13 43.90 -6.83 -34.36
N PRO A 14 44.40 -5.91 -33.53
CA PRO A 14 45.17 -6.26 -32.35
C PRO A 14 44.23 -6.73 -31.24
N ALA A 15 44.54 -7.91 -30.72
CA ALA A 15 43.95 -8.49 -29.54
C ALA A 15 44.33 -7.67 -28.28
N CYS A 16 43.32 -7.23 -27.53
CA CYS A 16 43.43 -7.02 -26.10
C CYS A 16 42.97 -8.31 -25.41
N LEU A 17 43.91 -9.25 -25.27
CA LEU A 17 43.84 -10.31 -24.27
C LEU A 17 44.24 -9.66 -22.94
N ALA A 18 43.26 -9.42 -22.07
CA ALA A 18 43.49 -9.30 -20.65
C ALA A 18 43.06 -10.62 -20.01
N ASP A 19 44.00 -11.24 -19.32
CA ASP A 19 43.83 -12.46 -18.54
C ASP A 19 42.65 -12.33 -17.56
N VAL A 20 41.68 -13.23 -17.72
CA VAL A 20 40.72 -13.60 -16.66
C VAL A 20 40.90 -15.09 -16.42
N GLU A 21 42.08 -15.47 -15.94
CA GLU A 21 42.27 -16.75 -15.26
C GLU A 21 41.70 -16.64 -13.85
N GLY A 22 40.47 -17.12 -13.71
CA GLY A 22 39.76 -17.15 -12.42
C GLY A 22 38.38 -17.79 -12.52
N PHE A 23 38.20 -18.73 -13.44
CA PHE A 23 36.99 -19.56 -13.48
C PHE A 23 37.11 -20.56 -12.33
N ARG A 24 36.63 -20.17 -11.13
CA ARG A 24 36.36 -21.11 -10.05
C ARG A 24 35.35 -22.12 -10.60
N GLN A 25 35.82 -23.35 -10.78
CA GLN A 25 34.97 -24.53 -10.88
C GLN A 25 33.94 -24.44 -9.77
N GLY A 26 32.66 -24.52 -10.15
CA GLY A 26 31.54 -24.43 -9.23
C GLY A 26 31.79 -25.37 -8.07
N ASP A 27 31.77 -24.80 -6.87
CA ASP A 27 31.56 -25.59 -5.67
C ASP A 27 30.28 -26.41 -5.93
N ASP A 28 30.38 -27.72 -5.80
CA ASP A 28 29.23 -28.60 -5.80
C ASP A 28 28.30 -28.10 -4.69
N ASP A 29 27.28 -27.29 -5.05
CA ASP A 29 26.21 -26.87 -4.15
C ASP A 29 25.56 -28.15 -3.64
N GLU A 30 26.05 -28.67 -2.50
CA GLU A 30 25.37 -29.71 -1.75
C GLU A 30 23.92 -29.25 -1.61
N PRO A 31 22.93 -30.05 -2.07
CA PRO A 31 21.54 -29.64 -1.98
C PRO A 31 21.25 -29.28 -0.53
N GLU A 32 20.80 -28.04 -0.29
CA GLU A 32 20.46 -27.59 1.05
C GLU A 32 19.60 -28.68 1.70
N PRO A 33 19.93 -29.12 2.93
CA PRO A 33 19.21 -30.20 3.58
C PRO A 33 17.73 -29.86 3.58
N VAL A 34 16.92 -30.72 2.96
CA VAL A 34 15.46 -30.55 2.90
C VAL A 34 14.98 -30.37 4.33
N ALA A 35 14.49 -29.17 4.65
CA ALA A 35 13.97 -28.87 5.97
C ALA A 35 12.93 -29.94 6.33
N SER A 36 13.10 -30.59 7.48
CA SER A 36 12.15 -31.59 7.96
C SER A 36 10.76 -30.97 8.02
N GLU A 37 9.75 -31.65 7.47
CA GLU A 37 8.37 -31.18 7.56
C GLU A 37 7.99 -30.89 9.03
N PRO A 38 7.27 -29.79 9.30
CA PRO A 38 6.91 -29.45 10.66
C PRO A 38 5.98 -30.50 11.29
N THR A 39 6.19 -30.77 12.58
CA THR A 39 5.44 -31.76 13.40
C THR A 39 3.93 -31.50 13.44
N GLY A 40 3.51 -30.28 13.13
CA GLY A 40 2.13 -29.88 12.98
C GLY A 40 2.02 -28.50 12.34
N VAL A 41 0.79 -28.08 12.07
CA VAL A 41 0.48 -26.75 11.54
C VAL A 41 -0.88 -26.28 12.05
N VAL A 42 -0.95 -25.02 12.46
CA VAL A 42 -2.22 -24.34 12.74
C VAL A 42 -2.80 -23.81 11.43
N ARG A 43 -4.06 -24.12 11.14
CA ARG A 43 -4.76 -23.69 9.92
C ARG A 43 -5.75 -22.56 10.19
N GLU A 44 -6.40 -22.59 11.34
CA GLU A 44 -7.36 -21.56 11.75
C GLU A 44 -7.08 -21.12 13.19
N PRO A 45 -7.24 -19.81 13.51
CA PRO A 45 -7.48 -18.74 12.55
C PRO A 45 -6.26 -18.52 11.64
N ALA A 46 -6.49 -18.06 10.41
CA ALA A 46 -5.39 -17.63 9.55
C ALA A 46 -4.69 -16.42 10.20
N HIS A 47 -3.38 -16.29 10.02
CA HIS A 47 -2.68 -15.10 10.50
C HIS A 47 -3.28 -13.84 9.87
N GLY A 48 -3.62 -12.88 10.72
CA GLY A 48 -4.33 -11.67 10.32
C GLY A 48 -5.85 -11.84 10.31
N SER A 49 -6.42 -12.91 10.87
CA SER A 49 -7.89 -12.98 10.94
C SER A 49 -8.48 -11.78 11.71
N VAL A 50 -9.58 -11.22 11.21
CA VAL A 50 -10.33 -10.14 11.86
C VAL A 50 -11.55 -10.74 12.53
N LEU A 51 -11.65 -10.61 13.86
CA LEU A 51 -12.78 -11.09 14.63
C LEU A 51 -13.42 -9.89 15.35
N ALA A 52 -14.60 -9.50 14.89
CA ALA A 52 -15.35 -8.38 15.45
C ALA A 52 -16.26 -8.83 16.60
N GLY A 53 -16.34 -8.01 17.65
CA GLY A 53 -17.25 -8.23 18.77
C GLY A 53 -16.61 -7.95 20.13
N ASP A 54 -17.34 -8.31 21.18
CA ASP A 54 -16.86 -8.24 22.56
C ASP A 54 -15.84 -9.37 22.80
N PRO A 55 -14.57 -9.06 23.13
CA PRO A 55 -13.54 -10.06 23.43
C PRO A 55 -13.96 -11.12 24.45
N SER A 56 -14.82 -10.75 25.41
CA SER A 56 -15.32 -11.65 26.46
C SER A 56 -16.41 -12.63 25.98
N ALA A 57 -17.01 -12.36 24.82
CA ALA A 57 -18.09 -13.15 24.24
C ALA A 57 -17.67 -13.89 22.96
N ILE A 58 -16.64 -13.42 22.25
CA ILE A 58 -16.14 -14.05 21.02
C ILE A 58 -15.53 -15.42 21.34
N ALA A 59 -15.98 -16.45 20.61
CA ALA A 59 -15.27 -17.72 20.50
C ALA A 59 -14.34 -17.68 19.28
N ILE A 60 -13.10 -18.12 19.46
CA ILE A 60 -12.12 -18.30 18.40
C ILE A 60 -12.06 -19.79 18.09
N HIS A 61 -12.39 -20.15 16.85
CA HIS A 61 -12.16 -21.50 16.37
C HIS A 61 -10.69 -21.68 16.02
N VAL A 62 -10.03 -22.63 16.67
CA VAL A 62 -8.62 -22.96 16.44
C VAL A 62 -8.55 -24.38 15.92
N SER A 63 -7.97 -24.56 14.74
CA SER A 63 -7.88 -25.87 14.09
C SER A 63 -6.56 -26.08 13.36
N GLY A 64 -6.18 -27.33 13.10
CA GLY A 64 -4.94 -27.66 12.42
C GLY A 64 -4.68 -29.15 12.28
N LEU A 65 -3.42 -29.49 11.98
CA LEU A 65 -2.93 -30.87 11.83
C LEU A 65 -1.70 -31.10 12.71
N TYR A 66 -1.52 -32.33 13.20
CA TYR A 66 -0.38 -32.74 14.03
C TYR A 66 0.03 -34.20 13.75
N ASP A 67 1.26 -34.60 14.06
CA ASP A 67 1.81 -35.91 13.64
C ASP A 67 1.46 -37.08 14.55
N ALA A 68 0.84 -36.84 15.71
CA ALA A 68 0.46 -37.88 16.66
C ALA A 68 -1.03 -37.82 17.03
N PRO A 69 -1.70 -38.98 17.21
CA PRO A 69 -3.10 -39.05 17.64
C PRO A 69 -3.23 -38.82 19.15
N ASP A 70 -4.44 -38.45 19.57
CA ASP A 70 -4.84 -38.35 20.98
C ASP A 70 -3.91 -37.48 21.85
N LYS A 71 -3.21 -36.52 21.22
CA LYS A 71 -2.32 -35.57 21.87
C LYS A 71 -3.08 -34.31 22.29
N PRO A 72 -2.93 -33.86 23.55
CA PRO A 72 -3.38 -32.54 23.96
C PRO A 72 -2.45 -31.47 23.37
N LEU A 73 -3.05 -30.41 22.85
CA LEU A 73 -2.38 -29.23 22.32
C LEU A 73 -2.94 -28.00 23.04
N ASP A 74 -2.08 -27.22 23.67
CA ASP A 74 -2.49 -26.04 24.41
C ASP A 74 -2.62 -24.84 23.47
N VAL A 75 -3.78 -24.20 23.50
CA VAL A 75 -4.03 -22.93 22.81
C VAL A 75 -3.68 -21.80 23.78
N GLN A 76 -2.67 -21.03 23.43
CA GLN A 76 -2.11 -19.98 24.29
C GLN A 76 -2.26 -18.60 23.68
N VAL A 77 -2.38 -17.60 24.55
CA VAL A 77 -2.32 -16.17 24.22
C VAL A 77 -1.39 -15.44 25.19
N LEU A 78 -1.01 -14.20 24.89
CA LEU A 78 -0.30 -13.38 25.87
C LEU A 78 -1.23 -12.97 27.02
N ALA A 79 -0.74 -13.09 28.25
CA ALA A 79 -1.41 -12.64 29.47
C ALA A 79 -1.28 -11.13 29.64
N ASP A 80 -0.15 -10.56 29.21
CA ASP A 80 0.09 -9.14 29.05
C ASP A 80 0.52 -8.91 27.58
N PRO A 81 -0.26 -8.17 26.78
CA PRO A 81 0.09 -7.94 25.38
C PRO A 81 1.46 -7.24 25.22
N ASP A 82 1.95 -6.48 26.20
CA ASP A 82 3.25 -5.81 26.13
C ASP A 82 4.44 -6.70 26.55
N ASP A 83 4.18 -7.85 27.19
CA ASP A 83 5.20 -8.83 27.56
C ASP A 83 5.12 -10.06 26.64
N LEU A 84 6.05 -10.17 25.69
CA LEU A 84 6.09 -11.24 24.69
C LEU A 84 6.39 -12.63 25.28
N ASP A 85 6.80 -12.70 26.55
CA ASP A 85 7.08 -13.96 27.26
C ASP A 85 5.88 -14.40 28.13
N SER A 86 4.83 -13.57 28.25
CA SER A 86 3.70 -13.77 29.17
C SER A 86 2.63 -14.78 28.72
N TRP A 87 2.99 -15.92 28.12
CA TRP A 87 1.99 -16.84 27.57
C TRP A 87 1.11 -17.53 28.64
N THR A 88 -0.20 -17.61 28.36
CA THR A 88 -1.19 -18.31 29.19
C THR A 88 -2.11 -19.18 28.34
N THR A 89 -2.44 -20.37 28.83
CA THR A 89 -3.34 -21.32 28.16
C THR A 89 -4.79 -20.91 28.37
N ILE A 90 -5.54 -20.77 27.27
CA ILE A 90 -6.97 -20.40 27.27
C ILE A 90 -7.90 -21.55 26.86
N GLY A 91 -7.32 -22.66 26.43
CA GLY A 91 -8.03 -23.89 26.10
C GLY A 91 -7.06 -24.96 25.60
N THR A 92 -7.58 -26.17 25.44
CA THR A 92 -6.80 -27.31 24.94
C THR A 92 -7.59 -27.97 23.82
N ALA A 93 -6.93 -28.22 22.69
CA ALA A 93 -7.44 -29.06 21.61
C ALA A 93 -6.87 -30.47 21.78
N THR A 94 -7.60 -31.50 21.35
CA THR A 94 -7.06 -32.86 21.28
C THR A 94 -7.04 -33.31 19.83
N THR A 95 -5.91 -33.84 19.37
CA THR A 95 -5.80 -34.38 18.02
C THR A 95 -6.68 -35.63 17.90
N ALA A 96 -7.41 -35.76 16.79
CA ALA A 96 -8.25 -36.91 16.50
C ALA A 96 -7.45 -38.21 16.47
N SER A 97 -8.12 -39.34 16.73
CA SER A 97 -7.53 -40.67 16.60
C SER A 97 -7.49 -41.14 15.13
N THR A 98 -8.22 -40.48 14.23
CA THR A 98 -8.28 -40.82 12.80
C THR A 98 -7.35 -39.93 11.97
N VAL A 99 -6.56 -40.55 11.10
CA VAL A 99 -5.62 -39.84 10.21
C VAL A 99 -6.35 -39.19 9.03
N LEU A 100 -5.95 -37.96 8.70
CA LEU A 100 -6.37 -37.17 7.55
C LEU A 100 -5.12 -36.74 6.77
N GLY A 101 -4.87 -37.38 5.62
CA GLY A 101 -3.72 -37.04 4.78
C GLY A 101 -2.36 -37.27 5.45
N GLY A 102 -2.24 -38.29 6.30
CA GLY A 102 -1.00 -38.63 7.02
C GLY A 102 -0.80 -37.93 8.36
N LYS A 103 -1.65 -36.93 8.71
CA LYS A 103 -1.61 -36.22 9.99
C LYS A 103 -2.95 -36.34 10.72
N TYR A 104 -3.02 -35.94 11.99
CA TYR A 104 -4.21 -35.98 12.84
C TYR A 104 -4.76 -34.57 13.02
N ALA A 105 -6.05 -34.38 12.72
CA ALA A 105 -6.69 -33.08 12.85
C ALA A 105 -6.92 -32.73 14.32
N PHE A 106 -6.82 -31.45 14.68
CA PHE A 106 -7.27 -30.95 15.98
C PHE A 106 -8.19 -29.74 15.77
N ALA A 107 -9.10 -29.53 16.73
CA ALA A 107 -9.93 -28.33 16.78
C ALA A 107 -10.35 -28.01 18.22
N ALA A 108 -10.51 -26.73 18.54
CA ALA A 108 -11.12 -26.25 19.77
C ALA A 108 -11.74 -24.87 19.56
N ASP A 109 -12.86 -24.61 20.23
CA ASP A 109 -13.41 -23.26 20.36
C ASP A 109 -12.93 -22.68 21.69
N VAL A 110 -12.13 -21.63 21.64
CA VAL A 110 -11.54 -21.00 22.83
C VAL A 110 -12.06 -19.59 23.01
N ARG A 111 -12.04 -19.10 24.25
CA ARG A 111 -12.32 -17.69 24.55
C ARG A 111 -11.03 -17.03 24.99
N PRO A 112 -10.55 -15.98 24.29
CA PRO A 112 -9.29 -15.33 24.62
C PRO A 112 -9.35 -14.59 25.94
N VAL A 113 -10.56 -14.17 26.34
CA VAL A 113 -10.85 -13.40 27.54
C VAL A 113 -11.87 -14.20 28.35
N ALA A 114 -11.45 -14.72 29.51
CA ALA A 114 -12.32 -15.52 30.38
C ALA A 114 -13.08 -14.64 31.39
N THR A 115 -12.51 -13.50 31.76
CA THR A 115 -13.08 -12.55 32.72
C THR A 115 -13.07 -11.12 32.18
N ALA A 116 -13.89 -10.23 32.73
CA ALA A 116 -13.83 -8.81 32.36
C ALA A 116 -12.44 -8.17 32.67
N ALA A 117 -11.75 -8.65 33.71
CA ALA A 117 -10.40 -8.20 34.04
C ALA A 117 -9.39 -8.57 32.94
N ASP A 118 -9.63 -9.68 32.24
CA ASP A 118 -8.81 -10.15 31.14
C ASP A 118 -9.04 -9.40 29.83
N ALA A 119 -10.10 -8.58 29.73
CA ALA A 119 -10.47 -7.90 28.49
C ALA A 119 -9.39 -6.92 28.02
N ALA A 120 -8.54 -6.46 28.94
CA ALA A 120 -7.36 -5.65 28.64
C ALA A 120 -6.34 -6.38 27.73
N ARG A 121 -6.37 -7.71 27.65
CA ARG A 121 -5.49 -8.51 26.76
C ARG A 121 -5.79 -8.31 25.28
N TRP A 122 -7.03 -7.99 24.94
CA TRP A 122 -7.48 -7.85 23.56
C TRP A 122 -8.57 -6.79 23.43
N PRO A 123 -8.25 -5.51 23.66
CA PRO A 123 -9.24 -4.45 23.58
C PRO A 123 -9.75 -4.32 22.14
N ARG A 124 -10.88 -3.62 21.95
CA ARG A 124 -11.31 -3.21 20.61
C ARG A 124 -10.20 -2.37 19.99
N GLY A 125 -9.73 -2.79 18.81
CA GLY A 125 -8.56 -2.23 18.16
C GLY A 125 -7.23 -2.93 18.44
N GLY A 126 -7.21 -3.82 19.42
CA GLY A 126 -6.03 -4.56 19.83
C GLY A 126 -5.70 -5.75 18.92
N VAL A 127 -4.53 -6.30 19.17
CA VAL A 127 -4.00 -7.51 18.53
C VAL A 127 -3.95 -8.60 19.57
N LEU A 128 -4.60 -9.72 19.30
CA LEU A 128 -4.41 -10.95 20.06
C LEU A 128 -3.31 -11.75 19.39
N ARG A 129 -2.27 -12.10 20.14
CA ARG A 129 -1.29 -13.09 19.72
C ARG A 129 -1.72 -14.46 20.21
N LEU A 130 -1.85 -15.39 19.28
CA LEU A 130 -2.26 -16.77 19.54
C LEU A 130 -1.17 -17.72 19.07
N ARG A 131 -0.91 -18.77 19.84
CA ARG A 131 -0.11 -19.92 19.40
C ARG A 131 -0.73 -21.22 19.88
N VAL A 132 -0.39 -22.32 19.22
CA VAL A 132 -0.72 -23.67 19.67
C VAL A 132 0.60 -24.35 20.02
N VAL A 133 0.70 -24.92 21.22
CA VAL A 133 1.90 -25.64 21.65
C VAL A 133 1.59 -27.10 21.96
N ASP A 134 2.55 -27.99 21.71
CA ASP A 134 2.44 -29.41 22.03
C ASP A 134 2.78 -29.73 23.50
N ASP A 135 2.77 -31.03 23.84
CA ASP A 135 3.09 -31.55 25.18
C ASP A 135 4.56 -31.31 25.61
N LYS A 136 5.40 -30.81 24.71
CA LYS A 136 6.79 -30.42 24.94
C LYS A 136 6.99 -28.90 24.87
N ALA A 137 5.90 -28.14 24.83
CA ALA A 137 5.89 -26.69 24.66
C ALA A 137 6.50 -26.20 23.32
N HIS A 138 6.57 -27.04 22.29
CA HIS A 138 6.93 -26.58 20.96
C HIS A 138 5.73 -25.92 20.30
N ALA A 139 5.90 -24.67 19.87
CA ALA A 139 4.86 -23.95 19.16
C ALA A 139 4.75 -24.46 17.72
N LEU A 140 3.52 -24.73 17.28
CA LEU A 140 3.23 -25.14 15.91
C LEU A 140 3.28 -23.93 14.99
N PRO A 141 3.88 -24.04 13.80
CA PRO A 141 3.82 -22.98 12.81
C PRO A 141 2.41 -22.82 12.25
N PHE A 142 2.09 -21.62 11.76
CA PHE A 142 0.86 -21.41 10.98
C PHE A 142 1.12 -21.40 9.46
N ASP A 143 2.38 -21.30 9.05
CA ASP A 143 2.81 -21.42 7.66
C ASP A 143 3.90 -22.52 7.60
N PRO A 144 3.64 -23.66 6.94
CA PRO A 144 4.60 -24.75 6.83
C PRO A 144 5.91 -24.36 6.16
N SER A 145 5.90 -23.32 5.32
CA SER A 145 7.10 -22.82 4.69
C SER A 145 7.98 -22.08 5.70
N THR A 146 7.39 -21.33 6.64
CA THR A 146 8.06 -20.61 7.74
C THR A 146 7.85 -21.30 9.08
N PRO A 147 8.55 -22.42 9.38
CA PRO A 147 8.40 -23.13 10.65
C PRO A 147 8.70 -22.25 11.88
N GLU A 148 9.44 -21.16 11.72
CA GLU A 148 9.71 -20.13 12.72
C GLU A 148 8.49 -19.25 13.05
N ASP A 149 7.52 -19.15 12.15
CA ASP A 149 6.32 -18.32 12.32
C ASP A 149 5.24 -19.10 13.08
N THR A 150 5.36 -19.09 14.41
CA THR A 150 4.48 -19.85 15.31
C THR A 150 3.44 -18.99 16.04
N VAL A 151 3.37 -17.70 15.71
CA VAL A 151 2.47 -16.75 16.39
C VAL A 151 1.52 -16.09 15.39
N ILE A 152 0.24 -16.32 15.62
CA ILE A 152 -0.88 -15.83 14.82
C ILE A 152 -1.37 -14.51 15.42
N ALA A 153 -1.37 -13.42 14.65
CA ALA A 153 -2.10 -12.20 15.02
C ALA A 153 -3.57 -12.32 14.64
N VAL A 154 -4.45 -12.00 15.59
CA VAL A 154 -5.89 -11.86 15.36
C VAL A 154 -6.31 -10.46 15.79
N THR A 155 -6.99 -9.74 14.91
CA THR A 155 -7.34 -8.33 15.13
C THR A 155 -8.77 -8.21 15.64
N ASN A 156 -8.98 -7.40 16.68
CA ASN A 156 -10.31 -6.86 16.98
C ASN A 156 -10.44 -5.51 16.28
N PRO A 157 -11.28 -5.35 15.24
CA PRO A 157 -11.32 -4.11 14.46
C PRO A 157 -11.76 -2.93 15.31
N ALA A 158 -11.10 -1.78 15.12
CA ALA A 158 -11.51 -0.51 15.73
C ALA A 158 -12.13 0.39 14.67
N ASN A 159 -13.06 1.23 15.12
CA ASN A 159 -13.42 2.39 14.33
C ASN A 159 -12.20 3.32 14.26
N VAL A 160 -12.06 4.03 13.15
CA VAL A 160 -11.16 5.16 13.06
C VAL A 160 -11.52 6.16 14.17
N PRO A 161 -10.55 6.75 14.90
CA PRO A 161 -10.84 7.76 15.91
C PRO A 161 -11.68 8.90 15.33
N ALA A 162 -12.79 9.25 15.98
CA ALA A 162 -13.70 10.27 15.48
C ALA A 162 -13.10 11.69 15.44
N THR A 163 -11.99 11.91 16.15
CA THR A 163 -11.25 13.17 16.21
C THR A 163 -10.22 13.32 15.09
N TRP A 164 -10.01 12.29 14.27
CA TRP A 164 -9.03 12.35 13.20
C TRP A 164 -9.50 13.26 12.06
N THR A 165 -8.52 13.97 11.51
CA THR A 165 -8.67 14.81 10.33
C THR A 165 -7.81 14.23 9.20
N TYR A 166 -8.32 14.32 7.97
CA TYR A 166 -7.66 13.78 6.78
C TYR A 166 -7.02 14.89 5.97
N LEU A 167 -5.95 14.56 5.23
CA LEU A 167 -5.23 15.52 4.38
C LEU A 167 -4.70 16.74 5.16
N MET A 168 -4.26 16.52 6.39
CA MET A 168 -3.74 17.56 7.29
C MET A 168 -2.24 17.41 7.61
N GLU A 169 -1.53 16.54 6.88
CA GLU A 169 -0.07 16.40 6.99
C GLU A 169 0.68 17.65 6.50
N LYS A 170 0.02 18.44 5.64
CA LYS A 170 0.45 19.78 5.25
C LYS A 170 -0.46 20.82 5.91
N PRO A 171 0.06 22.01 6.26
CA PRO A 171 -0.78 23.10 6.75
C PRO A 171 -1.94 23.36 5.78
N PRO A 172 -3.18 23.51 6.27
CA PRO A 172 -4.30 23.86 5.41
C PRO A 172 -4.06 25.25 4.80
N GLY A 173 -4.46 25.40 3.54
CA GLY A 173 -4.39 26.68 2.83
C GLY A 173 -5.64 27.54 3.03
N SER A 174 -5.68 28.65 2.30
CA SER A 174 -6.83 29.53 2.17
C SER A 174 -7.24 29.75 0.71
N ILE A 175 -8.48 30.23 0.51
CA ILE A 175 -8.97 30.64 -0.81
C ILE A 175 -8.08 31.74 -1.41
N ALA A 176 -7.61 32.69 -0.60
CA ALA A 176 -6.74 33.77 -1.05
C ALA A 176 -5.41 33.23 -1.58
N GLU A 177 -4.74 32.34 -0.83
CA GLU A 177 -3.51 31.68 -1.29
C GLU A 177 -3.76 30.86 -2.56
N THR A 178 -4.92 30.19 -2.67
CA THR A 178 -5.28 29.44 -3.88
C THR A 178 -5.38 30.36 -5.11
N GLN A 179 -6.01 31.51 -4.96
CA GLN A 179 -6.14 32.50 -6.03
C GLN A 179 -4.79 33.08 -6.45
N GLU A 180 -3.94 33.41 -5.47
CA GLU A 180 -2.58 33.89 -5.70
C GLU A 180 -1.72 32.82 -6.40
N TYR A 181 -1.85 31.56 -5.99
CA TYR A 181 -1.22 30.41 -6.63
C TYR A 181 -1.68 30.24 -8.08
N TYR A 182 -3.00 30.22 -8.33
CA TYR A 182 -3.55 30.10 -9.69
C TYR A 182 -3.13 31.24 -10.60
N ALA A 183 -3.06 32.46 -10.08
CA ALA A 183 -2.50 33.58 -10.82
C ALA A 183 -1.01 33.38 -11.15
N ALA A 184 -0.23 32.86 -10.19
CA ALA A 184 1.21 32.60 -10.37
C ALA A 184 1.51 31.51 -11.42
N ILE A 185 0.64 30.52 -11.58
CA ILE A 185 0.79 29.44 -12.57
C ILE A 185 0.04 29.69 -13.89
N ASP A 186 -0.61 30.85 -14.05
CA ASP A 186 -1.52 31.14 -15.17
C ASP A 186 -2.56 30.03 -15.38
N ALA A 187 -3.26 29.62 -14.32
CA ALA A 187 -4.20 28.50 -14.37
C ALA A 187 -5.29 28.73 -15.45
N PRO A 188 -5.55 27.78 -16.37
CA PRO A 188 -6.67 27.89 -17.30
C PRO A 188 -7.99 28.01 -16.53
N LEU A 189 -8.80 29.00 -16.87
CA LEU A 189 -10.05 29.30 -16.16
C LEU A 189 -11.14 28.24 -16.35
N THR A 190 -11.04 27.41 -17.39
CA THR A 190 -11.99 26.31 -17.65
C THR A 190 -11.26 25.03 -18.01
N LEU A 191 -11.93 23.89 -17.80
CA LEU A 191 -11.45 22.58 -18.22
C LEU A 191 -11.21 22.52 -19.73
N ASP A 192 -12.08 23.11 -20.54
CA ASP A 192 -11.90 23.18 -21.99
C ASP A 192 -10.64 23.97 -22.37
N ALA A 193 -10.34 25.06 -21.65
CA ALA A 193 -9.12 25.83 -21.85
C ALA A 193 -7.87 25.02 -21.44
N PHE A 194 -7.95 24.25 -20.34
CA PHE A 194 -6.90 23.31 -19.95
C PHE A 194 -6.68 22.24 -21.03
N MET A 195 -7.77 21.59 -21.46
CA MET A 195 -7.73 20.55 -22.48
C MET A 195 -7.13 21.10 -23.77
N THR A 196 -7.56 22.27 -24.22
CA THR A 196 -6.98 22.95 -25.39
C THR A 196 -5.50 23.24 -25.21
N ARG A 197 -5.10 23.81 -24.06
CA ARG A 197 -3.70 24.18 -23.77
C ARG A 197 -2.76 22.98 -23.81
N TYR A 198 -3.22 21.82 -23.35
CA TYR A 198 -2.40 20.60 -23.28
C TYR A 198 -2.74 19.56 -24.36
N GLY A 199 -3.62 19.90 -25.31
CA GLY A 199 -3.90 19.13 -26.53
C GLY A 199 -4.94 18.01 -26.40
N PHE A 200 -5.77 18.02 -25.37
CA PHE A 200 -6.86 17.05 -25.19
C PHE A 200 -8.14 17.45 -25.95
N PRO A 201 -9.01 16.48 -26.30
CA PRO A 201 -8.74 15.04 -26.31
C PRO A 201 -7.83 14.66 -27.50
N GLY A 202 -7.09 13.55 -27.37
CA GLY A 202 -6.28 12.99 -28.46
C GLY A 202 -4.86 12.61 -28.04
N GLY A 203 -4.42 11.42 -28.47
CA GLY A 203 -3.10 10.88 -28.12
C GLY A 203 -2.90 10.57 -26.63
N GLU A 204 -3.95 10.69 -25.83
CA GLU A 204 -3.93 10.42 -24.40
C GLU A 204 -4.00 8.93 -24.09
N THR A 205 -3.49 8.57 -22.91
CA THR A 205 -3.73 7.29 -22.27
C THR A 205 -4.77 7.50 -21.17
N SER A 206 -5.76 6.61 -21.09
CA SER A 206 -6.81 6.70 -20.08
C SER A 206 -7.07 5.38 -19.37
N ALA A 207 -7.59 5.47 -18.15
CA ALA A 207 -8.07 4.35 -17.35
C ALA A 207 -9.25 4.76 -16.48
N THR A 208 -10.13 3.82 -16.19
CA THR A 208 -11.39 3.99 -15.48
C THR A 208 -11.45 2.98 -14.33
N TYR A 209 -11.50 3.46 -13.09
CA TYR A 209 -11.42 2.61 -11.90
C TYR A 209 -12.04 3.27 -10.68
N TYR A 210 -12.32 2.50 -9.64
CA TYR A 210 -12.62 3.00 -8.31
C TYR A 210 -11.33 3.03 -7.48
N ASN A 211 -11.01 4.17 -6.87
CA ASN A 211 -9.75 4.37 -6.17
C ASN A 211 -9.86 3.98 -4.69
N ALA A 212 -9.79 2.67 -4.40
CA ALA A 212 -9.93 2.12 -3.06
C ALA A 212 -8.76 2.48 -2.12
N GLY A 213 -7.57 2.76 -2.66
CA GLY A 213 -6.37 3.08 -1.90
C GLY A 213 -6.15 4.56 -1.58
N ASP A 214 -7.12 5.45 -1.86
CA ASP A 214 -6.99 6.90 -1.66
C ASP A 214 -8.34 7.59 -1.33
N LEU A 215 -9.10 8.03 -2.33
CA LEU A 215 -10.30 8.84 -2.12
C LEU A 215 -11.61 8.04 -2.00
N GLY A 216 -11.63 6.76 -2.38
CA GLY A 216 -12.83 5.92 -2.33
C GLY A 216 -13.94 6.37 -3.29
N ILE A 217 -13.57 6.80 -4.49
CA ILE A 217 -14.51 7.28 -5.53
C ILE A 217 -14.13 6.74 -6.92
N GLY A 218 -15.08 6.79 -7.85
CA GLY A 218 -14.84 6.46 -9.26
C GLY A 218 -13.96 7.53 -9.92
N ARG A 219 -13.02 7.11 -10.76
CA ARG A 219 -12.06 7.97 -11.45
C ARG A 219 -11.95 7.61 -12.92
N GLU A 220 -12.03 8.62 -13.77
CA GLU A 220 -11.66 8.57 -15.18
C GLU A 220 -10.36 9.36 -15.34
N MET A 221 -9.23 8.66 -15.41
CA MET A 221 -7.90 9.26 -15.53
C MET A 221 -7.53 9.44 -17.00
N HIS A 222 -6.94 10.58 -17.32
CA HIS A 222 -6.43 10.92 -18.65
C HIS A 222 -5.04 11.54 -18.50
N CYS A 223 -4.05 11.04 -19.24
CA CYS A 223 -2.70 11.58 -19.22
C CYS A 223 -2.08 11.59 -20.62
N ARG A 224 -1.20 12.57 -20.86
CA ARG A 224 -0.34 12.62 -22.03
C ARG A 224 0.95 13.38 -21.75
N ALA A 225 2.01 13.04 -22.49
CA ALA A 225 3.20 13.87 -22.54
C ALA A 225 2.87 15.22 -23.19
N THR A 226 3.50 16.29 -22.71
CA THR A 226 3.39 17.64 -23.29
C THR A 226 4.47 17.86 -24.34
N GLU A 227 4.11 18.52 -25.43
CA GLU A 227 5.07 18.90 -26.48
C GLU A 227 5.85 20.16 -26.10
N THR A 228 5.23 21.07 -25.34
CA THR A 228 5.82 22.33 -24.90
C THR A 228 5.54 22.58 -23.40
N PRO A 229 6.59 22.62 -22.56
CA PRO A 229 7.94 22.18 -22.87
C PRO A 229 7.97 20.67 -23.18
N ALA A 230 8.95 20.25 -23.99
CA ALA A 230 9.17 18.84 -24.28
C ALA A 230 9.56 18.10 -22.99
N GLY A 231 9.03 16.89 -22.82
CA GLY A 231 9.29 16.06 -21.63
C GLY A 231 8.45 16.41 -20.41
N GLY A 232 7.45 17.29 -20.55
CA GLY A 232 6.42 17.47 -19.51
C GLY A 232 5.31 16.42 -19.60
N LEU A 233 4.41 16.46 -18.62
CA LEU A 233 3.27 15.55 -18.49
C LEU A 233 2.05 16.36 -18.07
N ALA A 234 0.92 16.19 -18.75
CA ALA A 234 -0.35 16.74 -18.32
C ALA A 234 -1.32 15.59 -18.07
N CYS A 235 -2.00 15.63 -16.94
CA CYS A 235 -3.05 14.69 -16.58
C CYS A 235 -4.27 15.44 -16.07
N TYR A 236 -5.45 14.89 -16.29
CA TYR A 236 -6.65 15.27 -15.56
C TYR A 236 -7.43 14.01 -15.16
N VAL A 237 -8.17 14.11 -14.06
CA VAL A 237 -8.99 13.02 -13.55
C VAL A 237 -10.35 13.54 -13.16
N ARG A 238 -11.38 12.96 -13.78
CA ARG A 238 -12.78 13.23 -13.47
C ARG A 238 -13.21 12.30 -12.35
N ASN A 239 -13.78 12.85 -11.28
CA ASN A 239 -14.11 12.11 -10.06
C ASN A 239 -15.62 11.97 -9.92
N PHE A 240 -16.09 10.77 -9.59
CA PHE A 240 -17.50 10.38 -9.58
C PHE A 240 -17.90 9.70 -8.28
N GLY A 241 -19.09 10.00 -7.79
CA GLY A 241 -19.67 9.42 -6.58
C GLY A 241 -19.72 10.43 -5.44
N THR A 242 -19.64 9.94 -4.21
CA THR A 242 -19.65 10.75 -2.98
C THR A 242 -18.60 10.19 -2.04
N PHE A 243 -17.83 11.07 -1.39
CA PHE A 243 -16.82 10.64 -0.40
C PHE A 243 -17.49 9.83 0.73
N GLY A 244 -16.88 8.71 1.09
CA GLY A 244 -17.46 7.74 2.04
C GLY A 244 -18.72 7.02 1.55
N GLY A 245 -19.08 7.17 0.27
CA GLY A 245 -20.23 6.54 -0.37
C GLY A 245 -19.99 5.09 -0.79
N ASN A 246 -20.98 4.50 -1.47
CA ASN A 246 -20.91 3.13 -1.95
C ASN A 246 -20.02 3.02 -3.20
N ARG A 247 -19.17 1.98 -3.23
CA ARG A 247 -18.26 1.68 -4.34
C ARG A 247 -18.99 1.44 -5.66
N ASP A 248 -20.03 0.61 -5.65
CA ASP A 248 -20.75 0.20 -6.85
C ASP A 248 -21.53 1.37 -7.44
N GLU A 249 -22.16 2.21 -6.61
CA GLU A 249 -22.82 3.45 -7.04
C GLU A 249 -21.84 4.42 -7.72
N ALA A 250 -20.63 4.57 -7.17
CA ALA A 250 -19.59 5.42 -7.77
C ALA A 250 -19.13 4.91 -9.13
N LEU A 251 -18.97 3.58 -9.28
CA LEU A 251 -18.65 2.95 -10.57
C LEU A 251 -19.80 3.07 -11.56
N GLU A 252 -21.05 2.87 -11.14
CA GLU A 252 -22.23 3.03 -11.99
C GLU A 252 -22.36 4.46 -12.52
N LEU A 253 -22.17 5.47 -11.67
CA LEU A 253 -22.22 6.88 -12.08
C LEU A 253 -21.12 7.22 -13.09
N LEU A 254 -19.90 6.73 -12.85
CA LEU A 254 -18.76 6.85 -13.76
C LEU A 254 -19.06 6.21 -15.12
N ILE A 255 -19.57 4.98 -15.12
CA ILE A 255 -19.93 4.21 -16.32
C ILE A 255 -21.04 4.88 -17.12
N ALA A 256 -22.02 5.46 -16.44
CA ALA A 256 -23.12 6.19 -17.08
C ALA A 256 -22.69 7.52 -17.70
N GLY A 257 -21.42 7.94 -17.52
CA GLY A 257 -20.94 9.24 -17.97
C GLY A 257 -21.62 10.38 -17.22
N GLY A 258 -21.86 10.20 -15.92
CA GLY A 258 -22.49 11.20 -15.06
C GLY A 258 -21.72 12.53 -15.00
N VAL A 259 -22.26 13.49 -14.26
CA VAL A 259 -21.54 14.74 -13.99
C VAL A 259 -20.46 14.46 -12.92
N PRO A 260 -19.17 14.70 -13.20
CA PRO A 260 -18.15 14.54 -12.18
C PRO A 260 -18.33 15.57 -11.07
N LEU A 261 -18.07 15.18 -9.83
CA LEU A 261 -18.12 16.09 -8.68
C LEU A 261 -17.00 17.14 -8.74
N ALA A 262 -15.85 16.75 -9.27
CA ALA A 262 -14.70 17.61 -9.53
C ALA A 262 -13.79 16.95 -10.56
N THR A 263 -13.10 17.78 -11.35
CA THR A 263 -11.99 17.34 -12.22
C THR A 263 -10.69 17.94 -11.69
N VAL A 264 -9.76 17.09 -11.28
CA VAL A 264 -8.44 17.52 -10.80
C VAL A 264 -7.45 17.40 -11.95
N ALA A 265 -6.71 18.45 -12.24
CA ALA A 265 -5.68 18.48 -13.26
C ALA A 265 -4.31 18.69 -12.64
N MET A 266 -3.31 18.00 -13.19
CA MET A 266 -1.92 18.06 -12.77
C MET A 266 -1.00 18.21 -13.98
N VAL A 267 0.01 19.06 -13.86
CA VAL A 267 0.99 19.28 -14.93
C VAL A 267 2.39 19.24 -14.36
N TYR A 268 3.28 18.49 -15.02
CA TYR A 268 4.72 18.53 -14.83
C TYR A 268 5.36 19.36 -15.95
N THR A 269 6.14 20.36 -15.54
CA THR A 269 6.95 21.23 -16.40
C THR A 269 8.42 21.09 -15.96
N PRO A 270 9.30 20.48 -16.79
CA PRO A 270 10.71 20.33 -16.45
C PRO A 270 11.43 21.68 -16.26
N PRO A 271 12.49 21.74 -15.42
CA PRO A 271 13.03 20.65 -14.59
C PRO A 271 12.29 20.48 -13.26
N ILE A 272 12.35 19.28 -12.67
CA ILE A 272 11.65 18.95 -11.40
C ILE A 272 12.09 19.77 -10.18
N THR A 273 13.26 20.41 -10.27
CA THR A 273 13.82 21.27 -9.22
C THR A 273 13.27 22.70 -9.26
N ALA A 274 12.54 23.09 -10.31
CA ALA A 274 11.97 24.43 -10.41
C ALA A 274 10.76 24.59 -9.45
N PRO A 275 10.52 25.81 -8.93
CA PRO A 275 9.23 26.14 -8.32
C PRO A 275 8.11 25.89 -9.32
N ASN A 276 6.97 25.36 -8.85
CA ASN A 276 5.83 25.01 -9.71
C ASN A 276 6.20 24.02 -10.84
N ALA A 277 7.24 23.21 -10.66
CA ALA A 277 7.54 22.14 -11.61
C ALA A 277 6.38 21.13 -11.70
N VAL A 278 5.63 20.91 -10.61
CA VAL A 278 4.34 20.21 -10.63
C VAL A 278 3.27 21.15 -10.11
N THR A 279 2.22 21.37 -10.92
CA THR A 279 1.10 22.26 -10.60
C THR A 279 -0.22 21.53 -10.52
N PHE A 280 -1.15 22.04 -9.71
CA PHE A 280 -2.48 21.48 -9.48
C PHE A 280 -3.55 22.50 -9.87
N MET A 281 -4.62 22.05 -10.50
CA MET A 281 -5.80 22.84 -10.80
C MET A 281 -7.04 21.99 -10.52
N VAL A 282 -8.12 22.60 -10.04
CA VAL A 282 -9.40 21.89 -9.88
C VAL A 282 -10.51 22.62 -10.61
N TYR A 283 -11.29 21.86 -11.35
CA TYR A 283 -12.47 22.32 -12.06
C TYR A 283 -13.72 21.73 -11.42
N GLY A 284 -14.72 22.57 -11.18
CA GLY A 284 -16.01 22.14 -10.65
C GLY A 284 -16.84 21.34 -11.67
N PRO A 285 -18.06 20.92 -11.30
CA PRO A 285 -18.96 20.16 -12.17
C PRO A 285 -19.30 20.84 -13.51
N THR A 286 -19.26 22.17 -13.56
CA THR A 286 -19.51 22.98 -14.77
C THR A 286 -18.26 23.21 -15.63
N GLY A 287 -17.09 22.71 -15.20
CA GLY A 287 -15.82 22.93 -15.88
C GLY A 287 -15.14 24.25 -15.55
N GLU A 288 -15.69 25.09 -14.67
CA GLU A 288 -15.06 26.34 -14.18
C GLU A 288 -13.97 26.04 -13.16
N LEU A 289 -12.88 26.82 -13.14
CA LEU A 289 -11.82 26.74 -12.14
C LEU A 289 -12.37 27.08 -10.74
N VAL A 290 -12.11 26.23 -9.76
CA VAL A 290 -12.55 26.40 -8.37
C VAL A 290 -11.36 26.51 -7.41
N ASN A 291 -11.51 27.32 -6.37
CA ASN A 291 -10.46 27.55 -5.38
C ASN A 291 -10.45 26.50 -4.26
N GLU A 292 -11.45 25.63 -4.24
CA GLU A 292 -11.62 24.63 -3.19
C GLU A 292 -12.10 23.31 -3.78
N ALA A 293 -11.58 22.22 -3.21
CA ALA A 293 -11.99 20.87 -3.50
C ALA A 293 -12.00 20.06 -2.19
N GLN A 294 -13.18 19.68 -1.73
CA GLN A 294 -13.31 18.71 -0.66
C GLN A 294 -12.94 17.33 -1.22
N LEU A 295 -11.92 16.68 -0.63
CA LEU A 295 -11.39 15.37 -1.05
C LEU A 295 -11.57 14.28 0.03
N ASP A 296 -12.36 14.55 1.05
CA ASP A 296 -12.72 13.63 2.13
C ASP A 296 -14.09 14.02 2.70
N THR A 297 -14.64 13.24 3.62
CA THR A 297 -15.98 13.49 4.19
C THR A 297 -16.03 14.65 5.19
N LEU A 298 -14.89 15.13 5.68
CA LEU A 298 -14.80 16.13 6.74
C LEU A 298 -14.52 17.54 6.20
N GLY A 299 -13.81 17.67 5.07
CA GLY A 299 -13.54 18.95 4.42
C GLY A 299 -12.63 19.87 5.23
N ASN A 300 -11.70 19.32 6.01
CA ASN A 300 -10.78 20.13 6.83
C ASN A 300 -9.69 20.84 6.01
N ASN A 301 -9.31 20.29 4.85
CA ASN A 301 -8.35 20.89 3.93
C ASN A 301 -8.90 20.88 2.50
N THR A 302 -9.49 22.00 2.08
CA THR A 302 -10.12 22.16 0.77
C THR A 302 -9.29 22.98 -0.21
N SER A 303 -8.34 23.78 0.27
CA SER A 303 -7.63 24.77 -0.55
C SER A 303 -6.55 24.14 -1.45
N ILE A 304 -6.35 24.72 -2.63
CA ILE A 304 -5.40 24.24 -3.65
C ILE A 304 -4.17 25.16 -3.64
N PRO A 305 -2.93 24.63 -3.60
CA PRO A 305 -2.53 23.24 -3.81
C PRO A 305 -2.41 22.41 -2.53
N GLN A 306 -2.64 23.00 -1.35
CA GLN A 306 -2.33 22.41 -0.04
C GLN A 306 -2.98 21.04 0.18
N ASN A 307 -4.24 20.85 -0.22
CA ASN A 307 -4.91 19.56 -0.09
C ASN A 307 -4.24 18.47 -0.95
N CYS A 308 -3.79 18.81 -2.16
CA CYS A 308 -3.20 17.89 -3.14
C CYS A 308 -1.79 17.45 -2.73
N ILE A 309 -1.00 18.34 -2.15
CA ILE A 309 0.39 18.08 -1.75
C ILE A 309 0.52 17.20 -0.48
N ASN A 310 -0.60 16.83 0.15
CA ASN A 310 -0.59 15.75 1.16
C ASN A 310 -0.22 14.40 0.56
N CYS A 311 -0.64 14.12 -0.68
CA CYS A 311 -0.36 12.86 -1.37
C CYS A 311 0.76 13.02 -2.41
N HIS A 312 0.79 14.15 -3.12
CA HIS A 312 1.64 14.34 -4.31
C HIS A 312 3.04 14.86 -3.98
N GLY A 313 3.81 14.11 -3.18
CA GLY A 313 5.21 14.39 -2.85
C GLY A 313 5.43 14.49 -1.36
N GLY A 314 6.07 13.49 -0.76
CA GLY A 314 6.22 13.39 0.69
C GLY A 314 6.86 14.61 1.37
N ARG A 315 7.85 15.21 0.71
CA ARG A 315 8.54 16.44 1.15
C ARG A 315 8.10 17.70 0.42
N SER A 316 7.01 17.61 -0.34
CA SER A 316 6.43 18.78 -0.97
C SER A 316 5.92 19.78 0.07
N ARG A 317 5.91 21.04 -0.31
CA ARG A 317 5.39 22.16 0.50
C ARG A 317 4.88 23.28 -0.40
N TYR A 318 4.00 24.09 0.15
CA TYR A 318 3.61 25.37 -0.42
C TYR A 318 4.49 26.49 0.17
N ASP A 319 5.05 27.33 -0.70
CA ASP A 319 5.78 28.54 -0.36
C ASP A 319 4.88 29.75 -0.61
N ALA A 320 4.22 30.21 0.45
CA ALA A 320 3.28 31.33 0.40
C ALA A 320 3.93 32.67 0.03
N ALA A 321 5.26 32.83 0.22
CA ALA A 321 5.93 34.07 -0.16
C ALA A 321 6.06 34.22 -1.69
N ASN A 322 6.12 33.10 -2.41
CA ASN A 322 6.31 33.06 -3.86
C ASN A 322 5.12 32.45 -4.60
N ASN A 323 4.04 32.08 -3.88
CA ASN A 323 2.88 31.39 -4.41
C ASN A 323 3.25 30.15 -5.22
N ALA A 324 4.12 29.31 -4.66
CA ALA A 324 4.75 28.22 -5.38
C ALA A 324 4.69 26.89 -4.64
N VAL A 325 4.43 25.81 -5.37
CA VAL A 325 4.65 24.43 -4.91
C VAL A 325 6.10 24.03 -5.15
N ILE A 326 6.72 23.45 -4.13
CA ILE A 326 8.08 22.93 -4.20
C ILE A 326 8.05 21.43 -3.88
N GLY A 327 8.71 20.61 -4.69
CA GLY A 327 8.95 19.20 -4.39
C GLY A 327 7.76 18.26 -4.62
N ALA A 328 6.69 18.71 -5.28
CA ALA A 328 5.57 17.84 -5.65
C ALA A 328 5.96 16.80 -6.71
N ARG A 329 5.23 15.67 -6.75
CA ARG A 329 5.48 14.50 -7.60
C ARG A 329 4.18 13.85 -8.07
N PHE A 330 4.23 13.21 -9.24
CA PHE A 330 3.17 12.30 -9.68
C PHE A 330 3.23 10.99 -8.89
N LEU A 331 2.05 10.40 -8.63
CA LEU A 331 1.93 9.09 -8.00
C LEU A 331 2.04 7.98 -9.07
N PRO A 332 2.61 6.81 -8.74
CA PRO A 332 2.46 5.64 -9.59
C PRO A 332 0.99 5.17 -9.59
N PHE A 333 0.57 4.60 -10.70
CA PHE A 333 -0.69 3.87 -10.81
C PHE A 333 -0.47 2.45 -10.30
N ASP A 334 -1.05 2.13 -9.15
CA ASP A 334 -0.95 0.84 -8.49
C ASP A 334 -2.27 0.06 -8.67
N PRO A 335 -2.33 -0.94 -9.58
CA PRO A 335 -3.58 -1.63 -9.86
C PRO A 335 -4.19 -2.37 -8.66
N ALA A 336 -3.40 -2.73 -7.66
CA ALA A 336 -3.88 -3.37 -6.43
C ALA A 336 -4.58 -2.39 -5.48
N ALA A 337 -4.36 -1.08 -5.64
CA ALA A 337 -5.05 -0.02 -4.92
C ALA A 337 -6.40 0.36 -5.56
N PHE A 338 -6.75 -0.27 -6.67
CA PHE A 338 -7.94 0.05 -7.46
C PHE A 338 -8.91 -1.11 -7.51
N ASP A 339 -10.19 -0.77 -7.60
CA ASP A 339 -11.26 -1.70 -7.92
C ASP A 339 -11.81 -1.42 -9.31
N TYR A 340 -12.32 -2.47 -9.95
CA TYR A 340 -12.76 -2.43 -11.34
C TYR A 340 -14.22 -2.81 -11.49
N SER A 341 -14.84 -2.34 -12.58
CA SER A 341 -16.18 -2.75 -12.96
C SER A 341 -16.20 -4.21 -13.44
N ALA A 342 -17.34 -4.88 -13.29
CA ALA A 342 -17.59 -6.18 -13.92
C ALA A 342 -17.78 -6.09 -15.45
N ARG A 343 -17.92 -4.89 -16.02
CA ARG A 343 -17.93 -4.68 -17.48
C ARG A 343 -16.61 -5.17 -18.08
N SER A 344 -16.70 -6.00 -19.12
CA SER A 344 -15.53 -6.67 -19.70
C SER A 344 -14.45 -5.70 -20.20
N ASP A 345 -14.83 -4.52 -20.70
CA ASP A 345 -13.92 -3.48 -21.20
C ASP A 345 -13.27 -2.63 -20.09
N LEU A 346 -13.75 -2.74 -18.86
CA LEU A 346 -13.30 -1.96 -17.71
C LEU A 346 -12.70 -2.83 -16.59
N THR A 347 -12.44 -4.11 -16.86
CA THR A 347 -11.71 -4.99 -15.94
C THR A 347 -10.23 -4.59 -15.86
N LEU A 348 -9.52 -5.01 -14.80
CA LEU A 348 -8.06 -4.87 -14.72
C LEU A 348 -7.37 -5.43 -15.97
N LEU A 349 -7.74 -6.64 -16.39
CA LEU A 349 -7.16 -7.30 -17.55
C LEU A 349 -7.31 -6.47 -18.83
N ALA A 350 -8.47 -5.84 -19.03
CA ALA A 350 -8.72 -4.98 -20.20
C ALA A 350 -7.92 -3.67 -20.16
N GLN A 351 -7.58 -3.18 -18.96
CA GLN A 351 -6.93 -1.88 -18.75
C GLN A 351 -5.44 -1.97 -18.41
N GLU A 352 -4.89 -3.16 -18.19
CA GLU A 352 -3.50 -3.37 -17.76
C GLU A 352 -2.49 -2.62 -18.64
N GLN A 353 -2.65 -2.71 -19.96
CA GLN A 353 -1.73 -2.03 -20.89
C GLN A 353 -1.85 -0.50 -20.82
N GLN A 354 -3.03 0.04 -20.50
CA GLN A 354 -3.19 1.48 -20.30
C GLN A 354 -2.57 1.92 -18.98
N LEU A 355 -2.77 1.17 -17.89
CA LEU A 355 -2.11 1.42 -16.61
C LEU A 355 -0.58 1.37 -16.73
N ARG A 356 -0.03 0.43 -17.51
CA ARG A 356 1.39 0.40 -17.86
C ARG A 356 1.85 1.66 -18.60
N ARG A 357 1.07 2.13 -19.58
CA ARG A 357 1.37 3.37 -20.33
C ARG A 357 1.29 4.61 -19.44
N LEU A 358 0.30 4.67 -18.55
CA LEU A 358 0.19 5.74 -17.55
C LEU A 358 1.43 5.77 -16.64
N ASN A 359 1.89 4.62 -16.16
CA ASN A 359 3.12 4.55 -15.39
C ASN A 359 4.37 4.90 -16.20
N ALA A 360 4.44 4.57 -17.49
CA ALA A 360 5.54 5.01 -18.35
C ALA A 360 5.58 6.55 -18.50
N LEU A 361 4.42 7.22 -18.51
CA LEU A 361 4.35 8.68 -18.48
C LEU A 361 4.81 9.24 -17.13
N VAL A 362 4.41 8.63 -16.01
CA VAL A 362 4.91 8.99 -14.67
C VAL A 362 6.42 8.83 -14.58
N ASP A 363 6.99 7.76 -15.15
CA ASP A 363 8.44 7.52 -15.16
C ASP A 363 9.24 8.61 -15.90
N GLN A 364 8.63 9.20 -16.93
CA GLN A 364 9.21 10.33 -17.69
C GLN A 364 9.08 11.66 -16.94
N ALA A 365 8.14 11.80 -16.00
CA ALA A 365 7.89 13.02 -15.25
C ALA A 365 8.82 13.22 -14.04
N ALA A 366 10.08 12.78 -14.18
CA ALA A 366 11.14 12.86 -13.15
C ALA A 366 10.69 12.39 -11.75
N PRO A 367 10.20 11.14 -11.62
CA PRO A 367 9.77 10.60 -10.33
C PRO A 367 10.96 10.35 -9.40
N THR A 368 10.66 10.15 -8.11
CA THR A 368 11.63 9.69 -7.10
C THR A 368 12.10 8.26 -7.39
N ALA A 369 13.21 7.85 -6.77
CA ALA A 369 13.71 6.47 -6.90
C ALA A 369 12.67 5.42 -6.44
N GLY A 370 11.95 5.69 -5.35
CA GLY A 370 10.90 4.80 -4.84
C GLY A 370 9.75 4.61 -5.84
N VAL A 371 9.28 5.69 -6.49
CA VAL A 371 8.25 5.57 -7.53
C VAL A 371 8.75 4.75 -8.73
N ARG A 372 10.02 4.93 -9.17
CA ARG A 372 10.59 4.12 -10.26
C ARG A 372 10.68 2.64 -9.90
N GLU A 373 11.12 2.33 -8.68
CA GLU A 373 11.18 0.95 -8.18
C GLU A 373 9.79 0.30 -8.19
N VAL A 374 8.76 1.00 -7.72
CA VAL A 374 7.38 0.52 -7.74
C VAL A 374 6.89 0.29 -9.18
N ILE A 375 7.13 1.24 -10.10
CA ILE A 375 6.70 1.09 -11.50
C ILE A 375 7.39 -0.11 -12.15
N ALA A 376 8.71 -0.22 -12.02
CA ALA A 376 9.49 -1.31 -12.62
C ALA A 376 9.11 -2.68 -12.02
N GLY A 377 8.80 -2.70 -10.72
CA GLY A 377 8.36 -3.89 -10.00
C GLY A 377 6.97 -4.37 -10.41
N LEU A 378 5.98 -3.48 -10.44
CA LEU A 378 4.60 -3.82 -10.80
C LEU A 378 4.47 -4.15 -12.29
N PHE A 379 5.26 -3.49 -13.16
CA PHE A 379 5.19 -3.63 -14.61
C PHE A 379 6.57 -3.95 -15.20
N PRO A 380 7.07 -5.20 -15.02
CA PRO A 380 8.35 -5.60 -15.58
C PRO A 380 8.39 -5.39 -17.11
N ALA A 381 9.56 -5.07 -17.64
CA ALA A 381 9.73 -4.69 -19.05
C ALA A 381 9.19 -5.74 -20.05
N SER A 382 9.30 -7.01 -19.69
CA SER A 382 8.75 -8.15 -20.39
C SER A 382 7.98 -9.03 -19.42
N GLY A 383 6.69 -8.77 -19.23
CA GLY A 383 5.84 -9.60 -18.38
C GLY A 383 4.50 -8.94 -18.09
N PRO A 384 3.53 -9.71 -17.57
CA PRO A 384 2.27 -9.16 -17.09
C PRO A 384 2.49 -8.27 -15.86
N TYR A 385 1.43 -7.58 -15.44
CA TYR A 385 1.37 -6.95 -14.12
C TYR A 385 1.69 -7.97 -13.00
N ASP A 386 2.56 -7.57 -12.06
CA ASP A 386 2.93 -8.36 -10.88
C ASP A 386 2.31 -7.76 -9.60
N PRO A 387 1.14 -8.26 -9.14
CA PRO A 387 0.54 -7.82 -7.87
C PRO A 387 1.35 -8.28 -6.65
N SER A 388 2.25 -9.24 -6.81
CA SER A 388 3.05 -9.82 -5.73
C SER A 388 4.38 -9.12 -5.52
N PHE A 389 4.67 -8.07 -6.30
CA PHE A 389 5.92 -7.33 -6.23
C PHE A 389 6.24 -6.86 -4.80
N VAL A 390 7.44 -7.23 -4.35
CA VAL A 390 8.06 -6.77 -3.10
C VAL A 390 9.42 -6.15 -3.44
N PRO A 391 9.76 -4.93 -2.99
CA PRO A 391 11.08 -4.33 -3.17
C PRO A 391 12.19 -5.18 -2.57
N GLU A 392 13.41 -5.08 -3.12
CA GLU A 392 14.56 -5.88 -2.66
C GLU A 392 14.81 -5.69 -1.15
N GLY A 393 14.73 -4.46 -0.66
CA GLY A 393 14.92 -4.13 0.76
C GLY A 393 13.89 -4.73 1.73
N TRP A 394 12.84 -5.36 1.22
CA TRP A 394 11.82 -6.08 1.99
C TRP A 394 11.89 -7.60 1.82
N ARG A 395 12.82 -8.12 1.00
CA ARG A 395 12.97 -9.56 0.77
C ARG A 395 13.96 -10.25 1.72
N ALA A 396 14.55 -9.50 2.65
CA ALA A 396 15.54 -10.03 3.59
C ALA A 396 15.02 -11.21 4.41
N THR A 397 13.73 -11.16 4.80
CA THR A 397 13.04 -12.27 5.46
C THR A 397 11.65 -12.43 4.88
N ARG A 398 11.05 -13.62 5.04
CA ARG A 398 9.67 -13.87 4.62
C ARG A 398 8.65 -13.03 5.39
N SER A 399 8.90 -12.81 6.68
CA SER A 399 8.11 -11.92 7.54
C SER A 399 8.12 -10.47 7.03
N ASP A 400 9.28 -9.96 6.62
CA ASP A 400 9.40 -8.63 6.00
C ASP A 400 8.58 -8.53 4.71
N ALA A 401 8.77 -9.50 3.80
CA ALA A 401 8.07 -9.50 2.53
C ALA A 401 6.55 -9.60 2.70
N ARG A 402 6.11 -10.32 3.74
CA ARG A 402 4.71 -10.45 4.11
C ARG A 402 4.12 -9.13 4.61
N VAL A 403 4.79 -8.45 5.55
CA VAL A 403 4.35 -7.13 6.04
C VAL A 403 4.30 -6.12 4.90
N TYR A 404 5.24 -6.19 3.96
CA TYR A 404 5.17 -5.33 2.78
C TYR A 404 3.87 -5.57 2.00
N ARG A 405 3.54 -6.81 1.66
CA ARG A 405 2.34 -7.15 0.87
C ARG A 405 1.03 -6.85 1.59
N GLU A 406 0.97 -7.14 2.89
CA GLU A 406 -0.28 -7.05 3.66
C GLU A 406 -0.52 -5.67 4.27
N VAL A 407 0.53 -4.85 4.41
CA VAL A 407 0.45 -3.56 5.11
C VAL A 407 0.97 -2.43 4.22
N VAL A 408 2.24 -2.48 3.83
CA VAL A 408 2.90 -1.33 3.20
C VAL A 408 2.35 -1.07 1.80
N ALA A 409 2.30 -2.08 0.95
CA ALA A 409 1.78 -2.00 -0.42
C ALA A 409 0.34 -1.44 -0.48
N PRO A 410 -0.65 -2.01 0.23
CA PRO A 410 -2.04 -1.56 0.13
C PRO A 410 -2.33 -0.22 0.80
N TYR A 411 -1.58 0.18 1.85
CA TYR A 411 -1.98 1.32 2.69
C TYR A 411 -0.97 2.46 2.77
N CYS A 412 0.31 2.21 2.47
CA CYS A 412 1.38 3.19 2.67
C CYS A 412 2.07 3.58 1.35
N ARG A 413 2.32 2.60 0.48
CA ARG A 413 3.17 2.70 -0.71
C ARG A 413 2.77 3.85 -1.63
N GLY A 414 1.47 4.04 -1.87
CA GLY A 414 0.96 5.06 -2.79
C GLY A 414 1.55 6.44 -2.51
N CYS A 415 1.48 6.91 -1.26
CA CYS A 415 2.06 8.19 -0.86
C CYS A 415 3.56 8.08 -0.54
N HIS A 416 3.96 7.03 0.17
CA HIS A 416 5.32 6.90 0.69
C HIS A 416 6.38 6.72 -0.41
N ALA A 417 6.05 6.12 -1.56
CA ALA A 417 6.99 5.99 -2.67
C ALA A 417 7.52 7.35 -3.19
N THR A 418 6.80 8.44 -2.94
CA THR A 418 7.18 9.81 -3.35
C THR A 418 8.16 10.52 -2.41
N PHE A 419 8.57 9.89 -1.31
CA PHE A 419 9.62 10.43 -0.45
C PHE A 419 11.02 10.14 -1.04
N GLU A 420 12.01 10.97 -0.67
CA GLU A 420 13.42 10.83 -1.08
C GLU A 420 14.33 10.51 0.11
N ASP A 421 13.76 10.26 1.28
CA ASP A 421 14.45 9.89 2.51
C ASP A 421 13.95 8.54 3.03
N ASP A 422 14.28 8.22 4.28
CA ASP A 422 13.88 6.98 4.95
C ASP A 422 12.36 6.77 5.03
N LEU A 423 11.51 7.79 4.81
CA LEU A 423 10.04 7.64 4.76
C LEU A 423 9.58 7.02 3.43
N VAL A 424 10.49 6.79 2.47
CA VAL A 424 10.17 6.06 1.24
C VAL A 424 9.77 4.60 1.49
N PHE A 425 10.12 4.07 2.67
CA PHE A 425 9.90 2.67 3.05
C PHE A 425 10.50 1.70 2.02
N SER A 426 11.70 1.98 1.51
CA SER A 426 12.40 1.09 0.58
C SER A 426 12.94 -0.17 1.23
N THR A 427 13.10 -0.17 2.56
CA THR A 427 13.61 -1.33 3.31
C THR A 427 12.80 -1.61 4.57
N ALA A 428 12.76 -2.89 4.97
CA ALA A 428 12.23 -3.31 6.27
C ALA A 428 12.96 -2.62 7.45
N ALA A 429 14.28 -2.50 7.35
CA ALA A 429 15.11 -1.89 8.39
C ALA A 429 14.76 -0.41 8.63
N SER A 430 14.54 0.39 7.57
CA SER A 430 14.20 1.81 7.71
C SER A 430 12.85 2.03 8.41
N VAL A 431 11.91 1.09 8.25
CA VAL A 431 10.63 1.12 8.96
C VAL A 431 10.79 0.69 10.42
N ARG A 432 11.54 -0.39 10.70
CA ARG A 432 11.83 -0.84 12.08
C ARG A 432 12.54 0.24 12.90
N ASN A 433 13.45 0.99 12.30
CA ASN A 433 14.13 2.11 12.95
C ASN A 433 13.17 3.23 13.40
N ARG A 434 11.90 3.17 12.99
CA ARG A 434 10.83 4.12 13.31
C ARG A 434 9.67 3.51 14.08
N ALA A 435 9.84 2.30 14.61
CA ALA A 435 8.82 1.60 15.37
C ALA A 435 8.16 2.52 16.42
N GLY A 436 8.97 3.27 17.19
CA GLY A 436 8.48 4.21 18.20
C GLY A 436 7.55 5.31 17.66
N SER A 437 7.87 5.96 16.54
CA SER A 437 7.01 7.02 15.97
C SER A 437 5.82 6.45 15.21
N LEU A 438 5.98 5.28 14.59
CA LEU A 438 4.88 4.60 13.89
C LEU A 438 3.78 4.19 14.86
N ASN A 439 4.11 3.74 16.07
CA ASN A 439 3.09 3.40 17.06
C ASN A 439 2.07 4.51 17.32
N THR A 440 2.53 5.75 17.51
CA THR A 440 1.63 6.90 17.72
C THR A 440 0.65 7.06 16.55
N LEU A 441 1.14 6.88 15.33
CA LEU A 441 0.38 7.02 14.10
C LEU A 441 -0.59 5.86 13.87
N LEU A 442 -0.14 4.61 14.10
CA LEU A 442 -0.93 3.39 13.92
C LEU A 442 -2.02 3.22 14.99
N CYS A 443 -1.81 3.79 16.18
CA CYS A 443 -2.68 3.59 17.34
C CYS A 443 -3.73 4.67 17.55
N GLY A 444 -3.77 5.74 16.77
CA GLY A 444 -4.83 6.73 16.94
C GLY A 444 -4.53 7.89 17.88
N THR A 445 -3.31 7.99 18.44
CA THR A 445 -3.07 8.86 19.60
C THR A 445 -2.72 10.32 19.25
N GLY A 446 -2.75 10.69 17.96
CA GLY A 446 -2.58 12.06 17.47
C GLY A 446 -3.82 12.63 16.76
N PRO A 447 -3.87 13.95 16.51
CA PRO A 447 -4.95 14.59 15.73
C PRO A 447 -4.87 14.29 14.23
N LEU A 448 -3.69 13.90 13.76
CA LEU A 448 -3.43 13.49 12.38
C LEU A 448 -3.49 11.97 12.30
N GLY A 449 -4.37 11.49 11.43
CA GLY A 449 -4.51 10.07 11.16
C GLY A 449 -3.52 9.58 10.11
N MET A 450 -2.99 8.38 10.30
CA MET A 450 -2.27 7.66 9.25
C MET A 450 -2.98 6.34 8.92
N PRO A 451 -3.12 6.01 7.62
CA PRO A 451 -2.77 6.81 6.43
C PRO A 451 -3.52 8.14 6.26
N ALA A 452 -2.90 9.16 5.65
CA ALA A 452 -3.46 10.52 5.56
C ALA A 452 -4.80 10.62 4.78
N ALA A 453 -5.06 9.70 3.85
CA ALA A 453 -6.28 9.64 3.07
C ALA A 453 -7.37 8.84 3.81
N GLU A 454 -8.60 9.36 3.79
CA GLU A 454 -9.71 8.80 4.57
C GLU A 454 -10.02 7.34 4.24
N GLN A 455 -10.19 7.02 2.96
CA GLN A 455 -10.59 5.66 2.55
C GLN A 455 -9.50 4.67 2.93
N THR A 456 -8.24 5.02 2.70
CA THR A 456 -7.08 4.21 3.08
C THR A 456 -7.01 3.99 4.58
N THR A 457 -7.29 5.02 5.39
CA THR A 457 -7.41 4.89 6.85
C THR A 457 -8.54 3.95 7.27
N ARG A 458 -9.75 4.11 6.70
CA ARG A 458 -10.88 3.23 7.02
C ARG A 458 -10.56 1.78 6.65
N ALA A 459 -9.96 1.55 5.49
CA ALA A 459 -9.54 0.22 5.06
C ALA A 459 -8.45 -0.34 5.98
N PHE A 460 -7.43 0.45 6.32
CA PHE A 460 -6.36 0.05 7.24
C PHE A 460 -6.92 -0.40 8.61
N PHE A 461 -7.78 0.41 9.23
CA PHE A 461 -8.35 0.15 10.57
C PHE A 461 -9.39 -0.97 10.61
N SER A 462 -10.04 -1.26 9.50
CA SER A 462 -10.98 -2.39 9.38
C SER A 462 -10.29 -3.69 8.94
N SER A 463 -9.02 -3.62 8.54
CA SER A 463 -8.22 -4.76 8.07
C SER A 463 -7.32 -5.34 9.18
N PRO A 464 -6.59 -6.44 8.88
CA PRO A 464 -5.55 -6.98 9.75
C PRO A 464 -4.28 -6.15 9.82
N ALA A 465 -4.12 -5.15 8.95
CA ALA A 465 -2.83 -4.53 8.65
C ALA A 465 -2.15 -3.94 9.89
N ARG A 466 -2.94 -3.29 10.77
CA ARG A 466 -2.42 -2.77 12.05
C ARG A 466 -1.83 -3.88 12.90
N ALA A 467 -2.51 -5.01 12.99
CA ALA A 467 -2.05 -6.12 13.82
C ALA A 467 -0.77 -6.76 13.28
N VAL A 468 -0.73 -7.02 11.98
CA VAL A 468 0.44 -7.55 11.29
C VAL A 468 1.64 -6.61 11.49
N MET A 469 1.43 -5.30 11.34
CA MET A 469 2.47 -4.29 11.53
C MET A 469 2.98 -4.23 12.96
N LEU A 470 2.09 -4.12 13.97
CA LEU A 470 2.50 -4.05 15.38
C LEU A 470 3.16 -5.35 15.86
N GLN A 471 2.69 -6.50 15.37
CA GLN A 471 3.34 -7.77 15.67
C GLN A 471 4.78 -7.78 15.14
N TRP A 472 4.94 -7.39 13.87
CA TRP A 472 6.23 -7.37 13.20
C TRP A 472 7.21 -6.34 13.80
N LEU A 473 6.71 -5.19 14.28
CA LEU A 473 7.51 -4.21 15.01
C LEU A 473 7.85 -4.65 16.45
N GLY A 474 7.27 -5.74 16.96
CA GLY A 474 7.42 -6.16 18.35
C GLY A 474 6.72 -5.23 19.34
N GLN A 475 5.63 -4.56 18.92
CA GLN A 475 4.91 -3.56 19.71
C GLN A 475 3.39 -3.81 19.79
N PRO A 476 2.93 -5.05 20.08
CA PRO A 476 1.51 -5.42 20.04
C PRO A 476 0.60 -4.66 21.01
N GLY A 477 1.06 -4.22 22.19
CA GLY A 477 0.23 -3.47 23.15
C GLY A 477 0.27 -1.96 22.99
N ALA A 478 1.00 -1.42 21.99
CA ALA A 478 1.10 0.02 21.76
C ALA A 478 -0.24 0.73 21.53
N CYS A 479 -1.26 0.00 21.08
CA CYS A 479 -2.60 0.53 20.82
C CYS A 479 -3.63 0.20 21.92
N ALA A 480 -3.19 -0.30 23.06
CA ALA A 480 -4.08 -0.45 24.20
C ALA A 480 -4.64 0.93 24.59
N PRO A 481 -5.96 1.06 24.84
CA PRO A 481 -6.49 2.29 25.42
C PRO A 481 -5.70 2.61 26.67
N ALA A 482 -5.20 3.85 26.81
CA ALA A 482 -4.55 4.27 28.04
C ALA A 482 -5.50 3.96 29.21
N THR A 483 -5.12 3.00 30.05
CA THR A 483 -5.93 2.56 31.18
C THR A 483 -5.92 3.67 32.23
N GLY A 484 -6.86 4.61 32.13
CA GLY A 484 -7.10 5.66 33.12
C GLY A 484 -6.03 6.75 33.17
N GLN A 485 -6.33 7.89 32.55
CA GLN A 485 -5.96 9.20 33.09
C GLN A 485 -7.22 9.90 33.58
#